data_AF-A0A519N335-F1
#
_entry.id   AF-A0A519N335-F1
#
_cell.length_a   1.000
_cell.length_b   1.000
_cell.length_c   1.000
_cell.angle_alpha   90.00
_cell.angle_beta   90.00
_cell.angle_gamma   90.00
#
_symmetry.space_group_name_H-M   'P 1'
#
loop_
_entity.id
_entity.type
_entity.pdbx_description
1 polymer ?
#
loop_
_entity_poly.entity_id
_entity_poly.type
_entity_poly.pdbx_seq_one_letter_code
_entity_poly.pdbx_strand_id
1 'polypeptide(L)' 'GLTKDGSEYTDGDILDPVKGKLYSCTIELDGKDKLNVRGYMGISLLGRTQTWSRVK' A
#
# COMPACT_ATOMS: atom_id res chain seq x y z
N GLY A 1 -3.37 7.11 -8.78
CA GLY A 1 -3.96 5.76 -8.95
C GLY A 1 -2.80 4.81 -9.16
N LEU A 2 -2.89 3.55 -8.71
CA LEU A 2 -1.73 2.67 -8.67
C LEU A 2 -1.13 2.36 -10.06
N THR A 3 0.18 2.52 -10.20
CA THR A 3 0.97 2.18 -11.40
C THR A 3 1.80 0.93 -11.12
N LYS A 4 1.83 -0.04 -12.03
CA LYS A 4 2.65 -1.25 -11.87
C LYS A 4 4.11 -0.95 -12.22
N ASP A 5 5.02 -1.30 -11.32
CA ASP A 5 6.47 -1.23 -11.51
C ASP A 5 7.11 -2.56 -11.06
N GLY A 6 7.47 -3.42 -12.02
CA GLY A 6 7.98 -4.75 -11.73
C GLY A 6 7.00 -5.62 -10.93
N SER A 7 7.40 -5.97 -9.70
CA SER A 7 6.60 -6.73 -8.71
C SER A 7 5.79 -5.84 -7.75
N GLU A 8 5.90 -4.53 -7.90
CA GLU A 8 5.26 -3.54 -7.04
C GLU A 8 4.19 -2.74 -7.79
N TYR A 9 3.34 -2.07 -7.02
CA TYR A 9 2.45 -1.03 -7.48
C TYR A 9 2.71 0.25 -6.68
N THR A 10 2.93 1.36 -7.36
CA THR A 10 3.35 2.65 -6.80
C THR A 10 2.35 3.76 -7.16
N ASP A 11 2.59 5.00 -6.69
CA ASP A 11 1.78 6.19 -7.01
C ASP A 11 0.29 6.09 -6.63
N GLY A 12 -0.02 5.22 -5.66
CA GLY A 12 -1.33 5.07 -5.08
C GLY A 12 -1.57 6.06 -3.93
N ASP A 13 -2.85 6.22 -3.60
CA ASP A 13 -3.29 6.87 -2.36
C ASP A 13 -4.16 5.89 -1.56
N ILE A 14 -4.04 5.93 -0.24
CA ILE A 14 -4.85 5.14 0.69
C ILE A 14 -5.45 6.05 1.77
N LEU A 15 -6.73 5.84 2.07
CA LEU A 15 -7.43 6.54 3.14
C LEU A 15 -7.08 5.92 4.50
N ASP A 16 -6.63 6.73 5.44
CA ASP A 16 -6.66 6.40 6.87
C ASP A 16 -8.09 6.65 7.38
N PRO A 17 -8.89 5.60 7.67
CA PRO A 17 -10.28 5.76 8.07
C PRO A 17 -10.42 6.38 9.47
N VAL A 18 -9.38 6.31 10.31
CA VAL A 18 -9.40 6.89 11.66
C VAL A 18 -9.19 8.39 11.59
N LYS A 19 -8.37 8.87 10.65
CA LYS A 19 -8.02 10.30 10.52
C LYS A 19 -8.75 11.03 9.39
N GLY A 20 -9.37 10.31 8.47
CA GLY A 20 -9.98 10.87 7.27
C GLY A 20 -8.98 11.52 6.31
N LYS A 21 -7.71 11.08 6.33
CA LYS A 21 -6.63 11.66 5.50
C LYS A 21 -6.14 10.65 4.47
N LEU A 22 -5.75 11.15 3.30
CA LEU A 22 -5.08 10.37 2.27
C LEU A 22 -3.57 10.32 2.53
N TYR A 23 -3.00 9.15 2.31
CA TYR A 23 -1.57 8.85 2.42
C TYR A 23 -1.09 8.26 1.10
N SER A 24 0.15 8.55 0.71
CA SER A 24 0.77 7.85 -0.42
C SER A 24 0.90 6.36 -0.12
N CYS A 25 0.70 5.53 -1.12
CA CYS A 25 0.60 4.09 -0.99
C CYS A 25 1.46 3.37 -2.02
N THR A 26 2.21 2.38 -1.56
CA THR A 26 2.81 1.33 -2.41
C THR A 26 2.26 -0.04 -2.01
N ILE A 27 2.23 -0.97 -2.96
CA ILE A 27 1.80 -2.35 -2.74
C ILE A 27 2.84 -3.30 -3.33
N GLU A 28 3.26 -4.28 -2.54
CA GLU A 28 4.15 -5.35 -2.97
C GLU A 28 3.41 -6.70 -2.90
N LEU A 29 3.66 -7.56 -3.89
CA LEU A 29 3.20 -8.95 -3.89
C LEU A 29 4.07 -9.82 -2.96
N ASP A 30 3.46 -10.38 -1.91
CA ASP A 30 4.09 -11.41 -1.07
C ASP A 30 3.54 -12.79 -1.49
N GLY A 31 4.19 -13.39 -2.49
CA GLY A 31 3.71 -14.60 -3.13
C GLY A 31 2.38 -14.39 -3.88
N LYS A 32 1.58 -15.45 -3.99
CA LYS A 32 0.35 -15.48 -4.81
C LYS A 32 -0.85 -14.82 -4.14
N ASP A 33 -0.93 -14.91 -2.82
CA ASP A 33 -2.17 -14.73 -2.06
C ASP A 33 -2.08 -13.65 -0.98
N LYS A 34 -0.97 -12.90 -0.91
CA LYS A 34 -0.82 -11.79 0.02
C LYS A 34 -0.31 -10.53 -0.68
N LEU A 35 -0.72 -9.39 -0.14
CA LEU A 35 -0.25 -8.06 -0.53
C LEU A 35 0.25 -7.33 0.70
N ASN A 36 1.45 -6.75 0.62
CA ASN A 36 1.95 -5.82 1.61
C ASN A 36 1.61 -4.40 1.14
N VAL A 37 0.64 -3.77 1.81
CA VAL A 37 0.14 -2.43 1.49
C VAL A 37 0.77 -1.43 2.45
N ARG A 38 1.63 -0.55 1.94
CA ARG A 38 2.35 0.43 2.74
C ARG A 38 1.82 1.84 2.50
N GLY A 39 1.24 2.44 3.54
CA GLY A 39 0.83 3.85 3.54
C GLY A 39 1.84 4.73 4.26
N TYR A 40 2.18 5.90 3.71
CA TYR A 40 3.15 6.85 4.28
C TYR A 40 2.82 8.31 3.93
N MET A 41 3.41 9.25 4.67
CA MET A 41 3.24 10.69 4.46
C MET A 41 4.62 11.32 4.24
N GLY A 42 4.81 11.97 3.10
CA GLY A 42 6.12 12.51 2.70
C GLY A 42 7.06 11.40 2.26
N ILE A 43 7.88 10.88 3.17
CA ILE A 43 8.87 9.83 2.87
C ILE A 43 8.37 8.42 3.26
N SER A 44 8.66 7.43 2.42
CA SER A 44 8.21 6.04 2.59
C SER A 44 8.74 5.36 3.85
N LEU A 45 9.85 5.83 4.40
CA LEU A 45 10.43 5.31 5.64
C LEU A 45 9.49 5.55 6.85
N LEU A 46 8.72 6.64 6.85
CA LEU A 46 7.80 7.02 7.92
C LEU A 46 6.36 6.61 7.59
N GLY A 47 6.14 5.31 7.51
CA GLY A 47 4.87 4.71 7.13
C GLY A 47 4.53 3.44 7.89
N ARG A 48 3.34 2.90 7.62
CA ARG A 48 2.85 1.64 8.18
C ARG A 48 2.51 0.67 7.05
N THR A 49 2.79 -0.61 7.28
CA THR A 49 2.44 -1.68 6.34
C THR A 49 1.31 -2.51 6.92
N GLN A 50 0.33 -2.85 6.10
CA GLN A 50 -0.71 -3.82 6.38
C GLN A 50 -0.61 -4.97 5.38
N THR A 51 -0.79 -6.20 5.86
CA THR A 51 -0.85 -7.37 4.98
C THR A 51 -2.30 -7.70 4.67
N TRP A 52 -2.66 -7.68 3.39
CA TRP A 52 -3.97 -8.13 2.91
C TRP A 52 -3.86 -9.55 2.38
N SER A 53 -4.81 -10.39 2.74
CA SER A 53 -4.92 -11.77 2.25
C SER A 53 -6.00 -11.86 1.18
N ARG A 54 -5.73 -12.60 0.10
CA ARG A 54 -6.72 -12.88 -0.94
C ARG A 54 -7.91 -13.65 -0.33
N VAL A 55 -9.12 -13.13 -0.54
CA VAL A 55 -10.36 -13.85 -0.22
C VAL A 55 -10.56 -14.97 -1.26
N LYS A 56 -10.98 -16.16 -0.80
CA LYS A 56 -11.25 -17.32 -1.66
C LYS A 56 -12.68 -17.33 -2.16
#